data_AF-A0A351UVT5-F1
#
_entry.id   AF-A0A351UVT5-F1
#
_cell.length_a   1.000
_cell.length_b   1.000
_cell.length_c   1.000
_cell.angle_alpha   90.00
_cell.angle_beta   90.00
_cell.angle_gamma   90.00
#
_symmetry.space_group_name_H-M   'P 1'
#
loop_
_entity.id
_entity.type
_entity.pdbx_description
1 polymer ?
#
loop_
_entity_poly.entity_id
_entity_poly.type
_entity_poly.pdbx_seq_one_letter_code
_entity_poly.pdbx_strand_id
1 'polypeptide(L)' 'MEQCIEEKVIPELIRQKLSVTTAESCTGGLLAGRLLNVAGASSVYQEGY' A
#
# COMPACT_ATOMS: atom_id res chain seq x y z
N MET A 1 8.83 18.31 7.24
CA MET A 1 7.62 17.52 7.50
C MET A 1 7.99 16.07 7.22
N GLU A 2 7.82 15.19 8.19
CA GLU A 2 8.20 13.78 8.05
C GLU A 2 7.12 13.05 7.22
N GLN A 3 7.55 12.30 6.20
CA GLN A 3 6.64 11.51 5.37
C GLN A 3 6.24 10.21 6.08
N CYS A 4 4.97 9.84 5.95
CA CYS A 4 4.45 8.56 6.44
C CYS A 4 5.10 7.37 5.68
N ILE A 5 5.01 6.17 6.23
CA ILE A 5 5.68 4.98 5.67
C ILE A 5 5.09 4.60 4.31
N GLU A 6 3.77 4.57 4.20
CA GLU A 6 2.99 4.32 3.00
C GLU A 6 3.36 5.28 1.86
N GLU A 7 3.64 6.55 2.16
CA GLU A 7 4.06 7.56 1.18
C GLU A 7 5.46 7.28 0.59
N LYS A 8 6.25 6.43 1.24
CA LYS A 8 7.54 5.93 0.74
C LYS A 8 7.41 4.57 0.05
N VAL A 9 6.53 3.69 0.57
CA VAL A 9 6.36 2.33 0.06
C VAL A 9 5.74 2.32 -1.34
N ILE A 10 4.68 3.08 -1.60
CA ILE A 10 4.00 3.05 -2.90
C ILE A 10 4.91 3.50 -4.06
N PRO A 11 5.63 4.64 -3.98
CA PRO A 11 6.58 5.01 -5.04
C PRO A 11 7.67 3.98 -5.27
N GLU A 12 8.13 3.32 -4.20
CA GLU A 12 9.18 2.31 -4.29
C GLU A 12 8.70 1.04 -4.99
N LEU A 13 7.49 0.58 -4.68
CA LEU A 13 6.86 -0.54 -5.41
C LEU A 13 6.67 -0.22 -6.89
N ILE A 14 6.22 1.00 -7.21
CA ILE A 14 6.08 1.47 -8.60
C ILE A 14 7.44 1.45 -9.32
N ARG A 15 8.48 2.01 -8.68
CA ARG A 15 9.84 2.08 -9.22
C ARG A 15 10.41 0.69 -9.51
N GLN A 16 10.16 -0.27 -8.61
CA GLN A 16 10.61 -1.65 -8.75
C GLN A 16 9.70 -2.51 -9.66
N LYS A 17 8.55 -1.99 -10.11
CA LYS A 17 7.52 -2.74 -10.86
C LYS A 17 7.02 -3.96 -10.10
N LEU A 18 6.83 -3.81 -8.80
CA LEU A 18 6.30 -4.86 -7.92
C LEU A 18 4.83 -4.59 -7.59
N SER A 19 4.08 -5.66 -7.42
CA SER A 19 2.72 -5.62 -6.88
C SER A 19 2.69 -6.09 -5.43
N VAL A 20 1.62 -5.73 -4.72
CA VAL A 20 1.37 -6.13 -3.32
C VAL A 20 -0.11 -6.48 -3.13
N THR A 21 -0.36 -7.44 -2.23
CA THR A 21 -1.69 -7.84 -1.72
C THR A 21 -1.60 -7.97 -0.20
N THR A 22 -2.70 -7.83 0.52
CA THR A 22 -2.74 -8.09 1.97
C THR A 22 -3.75 -9.17 2.30
N ALA A 23 -3.43 -9.99 3.30
CA ALA A 23 -4.39 -10.82 4.00
C ALA A 23 -4.35 -10.42 5.46
N GLU A 24 -5.46 -9.91 5.98
CA GLU A 24 -5.50 -9.23 7.27
C GLU A 24 -6.41 -9.99 8.25
N SER A 25 -5.94 -10.17 9.49
CA SER A 25 -6.75 -10.73 10.57
C SER A 25 -7.12 -9.62 11.55
N CYS A 26 -6.29 -9.40 12.58
CA CYS A 26 -6.58 -8.42 13.63
C CYS A 26 -6.64 -6.96 13.16
N THR A 27 -6.05 -6.64 12.00
CA THR A 27 -6.03 -5.27 11.47
C THR A 27 -7.29 -4.93 10.68
N GLY A 28 -8.10 -5.89 10.25
CA GLY A 28 -9.41 -5.65 9.63
C GLY A 28 -9.39 -4.73 8.40
N GLY A 29 -8.30 -4.73 7.62
CA GLY A 29 -8.14 -3.88 6.43
C GLY A 29 -7.49 -2.52 6.68
N LEU A 30 -7.06 -2.22 7.91
CA LEU A 30 -6.41 -0.94 8.23
C LEU A 30 -5.06 -0.77 7.50
N LEU A 31 -4.32 -1.85 7.26
CA LEU A 31 -3.06 -1.76 6.50
C LEU A 31 -3.34 -1.50 5.02
N ALA A 32 -4.25 -2.26 4.41
CA ALA A 32 -4.73 -2.02 3.06
C ALA A 32 -5.23 -0.57 2.89
N GLY A 33 -6.07 -0.10 3.81
CA GLY A 33 -6.59 1.27 3.80
C GLY A 33 -5.49 2.33 3.86
N ARG A 34 -4.44 2.09 4.66
CA ARG A 34 -3.30 3.01 4.73
C ARG A 34 -2.51 3.06 3.42
N LEU A 35 -2.29 1.92 2.76
CA LEU A 35 -1.62 1.87 1.45
C LEU A 35 -2.47 2.54 0.36
N LEU A 36 -3.77 2.29 0.33
CA LEU A 36 -4.70 2.83 -0.66
C LEU A 36 -4.91 4.34 -0.54
N ASN A 37 -4.61 4.96 0.60
CA ASN A 37 -4.66 6.42 0.78
C ASN A 37 -3.55 7.17 0.03
N VAL A 38 -2.56 6.48 -0.54
CA VAL A 38 -1.47 7.10 -1.29
C VAL A 38 -1.81 7.14 -2.78
N ALA A 39 -1.65 8.31 -3.40
CA ALA A 39 -1.89 8.47 -4.82
C ALA A 39 -1.04 7.50 -5.65
N GLY A 40 -1.67 6.81 -6.62
CA GLY A 40 -1.01 5.81 -7.46
C GLY A 40 -0.96 4.39 -6.87
N ALA A 41 -1.45 4.18 -5.65
CA ALA A 41 -1.46 2.84 -5.02
C ALA A 41 -2.19 1.78 -5.86
N SER A 42 -3.23 2.16 -6.62
CA SER A 42 -3.97 1.25 -7.50
C SER A 42 -3.12 0.61 -8.62
N SER A 43 -1.95 1.18 -8.94
CA SER A 43 -1.04 0.60 -9.94
C SER A 43 -0.22 -0.59 -9.41
N VAL A 44 -0.13 -0.74 -8.09
CA VAL A 44 0.69 -1.78 -7.42
C VAL A 44 -0.12 -2.67 -6.48
N TYR A 45 -1.18 -2.15 -5.87
CA TYR A 45 -2.02 -2.88 -4.94
C TYR A 45 -3.10 -3.66 -5.70
N GLN A 46 -3.15 -4.98 -5.53
CA GLN A 46 -4.08 -5.85 -6.28
C GLN A 46 -5.38 -6.11 -5.53
N GLU A 47 -5.31 -6.68 -4.33
CA GLU A 47 -6.47 -7.10 -3.57
C GLU A 47 -6.16 -7.16 -2.06
N GLY A 48 -7.21 -7.26 -1.25
CA GLY A 48 -7.11 -7.50 0.19
C GLY A 48 -8.08 -8.62 0.59
N TYR A 49 -7.69 -9.45 1.55
CA TYR A 49 -8.47 -10.56 2.11
C TYR A 49 -8.80 -10.36 3.59
#